data_AF-A0A931VB25-F1
#
_entry.id   AF-A0A931VB25-F1
#
_cell.length_a   1.000
_cell.length_b   1.000
_cell.length_c   1.000
_cell.angle_alpha   90.00
_cell.angle_beta   90.00
_cell.angle_gamma   90.00
#
_symmetry.space_group_name_H-M   'P 1'
#
loop_
_entity.id
_entity.type
_entity.pdbx_description
1 polymer ?
#
loop_
_entity_poly.entity_id
_entity_poly.type
_entity_poly.pdbx_seq_one_letter_code
_entity_poly.pdbx_strand_id
1 'polypeptide(L)'
;MSLKPREIILQNIEYRCAERIGLFFNQGRQDDFAWASSNHGFQPQKWVEGNFEYSTDVWGNVWYRIVDLSQGGEIFKPALQSWDQLADLKLPDLDNPAYYQGARELAASGTDKFKVGWMPGWPFATCRYMRKMEIYFTDLIAHRDHIDALHDCVTSLLERVIDRYGEAGLDGIMFCEDLGIQDRTLMSPAMWRDIFRPLYERLTSRAHRYKMKVIQHSC
;
A
#
# COMPACT_ATOMS: atom_id res chain seq x y z
N MET A 1 -34.75 9.66 -7.26
CA MET A 1 -33.91 8.62 -7.92
C MET A 1 -33.05 8.01 -6.83
N SER A 2 -32.82 6.70 -6.86
CA SER A 2 -31.84 6.05 -5.98
C SER A 2 -30.43 6.56 -6.32
N LEU A 3 -29.58 6.70 -5.31
CA LEU A 3 -28.22 7.18 -5.47
C LEU A 3 -27.38 6.18 -6.28
N LYS A 4 -26.48 6.70 -7.12
CA LYS A 4 -25.49 5.87 -7.80
C LYS A 4 -24.52 5.25 -6.80
N PRO A 5 -23.94 4.06 -7.07
CA PRO A 5 -22.96 3.44 -6.19
C PRO A 5 -21.83 4.38 -5.74
N ARG A 6 -21.25 5.16 -6.66
CA ARG A 6 -20.25 6.18 -6.35
C ARG A 6 -20.73 7.22 -5.33
N GLU A 7 -21.96 7.70 -5.48
CA GLU A 7 -22.57 8.69 -4.58
C GLU A 7 -22.82 8.10 -3.19
N ILE A 8 -23.22 6.83 -3.13
CA ILE A 8 -23.39 6.09 -1.87
C ILE A 8 -22.07 6.02 -1.13
N ILE A 9 -20.98 5.61 -1.79
CA ILE A 9 -19.65 5.55 -1.15
C ILE A 9 -19.20 6.93 -0.67
N LEU A 10 -19.34 7.97 -1.49
CA LEU A 10 -18.99 9.34 -1.08
C LEU A 10 -19.79 9.79 0.14
N GLN A 11 -21.10 9.53 0.18
CA GLN A 11 -21.93 9.87 1.33
C GLN A 11 -21.57 9.06 2.57
N ASN A 12 -21.14 7.81 2.42
CA ASN A 12 -20.70 6.96 3.53
C ASN A 12 -19.39 7.51 4.16
N ILE A 13 -18.40 7.82 3.32
CA ILE A 13 -17.12 8.40 3.76
C ILE A 13 -17.32 9.77 4.43
N GLU A 14 -18.32 10.53 3.98
CA GLU A 14 -18.63 11.87 4.50
C GLU A 14 -19.72 11.89 5.57
N TYR A 15 -20.07 10.72 6.14
CA TYR A 15 -21.03 10.58 7.23
C TYR A 15 -22.43 11.17 6.94
N ARG A 16 -22.85 11.21 5.68
CA ARG A 16 -24.17 11.69 5.23
C ARG A 16 -25.21 10.57 5.14
N CYS A 17 -24.80 9.39 4.67
CA CYS A 17 -25.57 8.12 4.64
C CYS A 17 -27.09 8.23 4.38
N ALA A 18 -27.52 8.92 3.31
CA ALA A 18 -28.95 9.22 3.10
C ALA A 18 -29.83 8.04 2.69
N GLU A 19 -29.25 6.94 2.21
CA GLU A 19 -30.01 5.79 1.67
C GLU A 19 -29.57 4.46 2.31
N ARG A 20 -28.36 3.99 1.99
CA ARG A 20 -27.81 2.73 2.52
C ARG A 20 -26.31 2.83 2.75
N ILE A 21 -25.79 1.82 3.44
CA ILE A 21 -24.35 1.63 3.55
C ILE A 21 -23.73 1.21 2.22
N GLY A 22 -22.49 1.62 1.98
CA GLY A 22 -21.66 1.17 0.87
C GLY A 22 -21.26 -0.29 1.02
N LEU A 23 -21.27 -1.05 -0.07
CA LEU A 23 -21.00 -2.48 -0.07
C LEU A 23 -19.85 -2.83 -1.01
N PHE A 24 -18.97 -3.70 -0.54
CA PHE A 24 -17.92 -4.33 -1.34
C PHE A 24 -17.98 -5.84 -1.14
N PHE A 25 -18.90 -6.51 -1.83
CA PHE A 25 -18.99 -7.96 -1.82
C PHE A 25 -18.57 -8.54 -3.18
N ASN A 26 -17.78 -9.60 -3.15
CA ASN A 26 -17.36 -10.33 -4.34
C ASN A 26 -18.36 -11.44 -4.73
N GLN A 27 -18.08 -12.12 -5.85
CA GLN A 27 -18.79 -13.34 -6.30
C GLN A 27 -20.26 -13.09 -6.70
N GLY A 28 -20.51 -12.07 -7.51
CA GLY A 28 -21.86 -11.77 -8.04
C GLY A 28 -22.80 -11.09 -7.03
N ARG A 29 -22.29 -10.72 -5.86
CA ARG A 29 -23.00 -9.89 -4.87
C ARG A 29 -22.80 -8.41 -5.15
N GLN A 30 -23.52 -7.59 -4.39
CA GLN A 30 -23.50 -6.14 -4.55
C GLN A 30 -22.11 -5.56 -4.28
N ASP A 31 -21.64 -4.76 -5.22
CA ASP A 31 -20.31 -4.17 -5.22
C ASP A 31 -20.39 -2.75 -5.78
N ASP A 32 -20.15 -1.78 -4.92
CA ASP A 32 -20.17 -0.36 -5.25
C ASP A 32 -18.82 0.18 -5.72
N PHE A 33 -17.80 -0.67 -5.79
CA PHE A 33 -16.43 -0.29 -6.11
C PHE A 33 -16.00 -0.84 -7.47
N ALA A 34 -15.13 -0.09 -8.13
CA ALA A 34 -14.38 -0.58 -9.28
C ALA A 34 -12.89 -0.32 -9.04
N TRP A 35 -12.04 -1.26 -9.41
CA TRP A 35 -10.66 -1.30 -8.95
C TRP A 35 -9.69 -1.25 -10.11
N ALA A 36 -8.58 -0.53 -9.91
CA ALA A 36 -7.42 -0.58 -10.78
C ALA A 36 -6.16 -0.75 -9.93
N SER A 37 -5.23 -1.58 -10.40
CA SER A 37 -3.89 -1.72 -9.84
C SER A 37 -2.85 -1.38 -10.91
N SER A 38 -1.64 -1.05 -10.50
CA SER A 38 -0.52 -0.88 -11.44
C SER A 38 -0.16 -2.23 -12.07
N ASN A 39 -0.06 -2.30 -13.39
CA ASN A 39 0.36 -3.49 -14.12
C ASN A 39 1.88 -3.48 -14.36
N HIS A 40 2.67 -3.54 -13.28
CA HIS A 40 4.15 -3.49 -13.35
C HIS A 40 4.79 -4.80 -13.84
N GLY A 41 4.00 -5.87 -14.02
CA GLY A 41 4.43 -7.11 -14.66
C GLY A 41 5.48 -7.94 -13.92
N PHE A 42 5.89 -7.54 -12.70
CA PHE A 42 6.88 -8.28 -11.92
C PHE A 42 6.42 -9.71 -11.68
N GLN A 43 7.31 -10.66 -11.94
CA GLN A 43 7.09 -12.08 -11.69
C GLN A 43 8.00 -12.53 -10.56
N PRO A 44 7.45 -12.88 -9.38
CA PRO A 44 8.23 -13.47 -8.29
C PRO A 44 8.98 -14.71 -8.76
N GLN A 45 10.28 -14.77 -8.50
CA GLN A 45 11.01 -16.03 -8.58
C GLN A 45 10.64 -16.86 -7.35
N LYS A 46 10.28 -18.12 -7.54
CA LYS A 46 9.92 -19.04 -6.45
C LYS A 46 10.73 -20.32 -6.54
N TRP A 47 11.14 -20.83 -5.38
CA TRP A 47 11.85 -22.10 -5.28
C TRP A 47 11.58 -22.75 -3.93
N VAL A 48 11.88 -24.05 -3.81
CA VAL A 48 11.65 -24.82 -2.58
C VAL A 48 12.98 -25.45 -2.16
N GLU A 49 13.31 -25.31 -0.88
CA GLU A 49 14.45 -26.00 -0.25
C GLU A 49 13.99 -26.64 1.06
N GLY A 50 13.98 -27.98 1.11
CA GLY A 50 13.45 -28.72 2.24
C GLY A 50 11.96 -28.41 2.46
N ASN A 51 11.62 -27.94 3.66
CA ASN A 51 10.24 -27.63 4.07
C ASN A 51 9.84 -26.16 3.85
N PHE A 52 10.69 -25.38 3.16
CA PHE A 52 10.45 -23.96 2.94
C PHE A 52 10.29 -23.64 1.45
N GLU A 53 9.26 -22.85 1.14
CA GLU A 53 9.13 -22.16 -0.14
C GLU A 53 9.65 -20.74 0.01
N TYR A 54 10.50 -20.32 -0.93
CA TYR A 54 11.04 -18.99 -1.01
C TYR A 54 10.43 -18.22 -2.18
N SER A 55 10.35 -16.90 -2.06
CA SER A 55 9.92 -16.05 -3.17
C SER A 55 10.55 -14.66 -3.14
N THR A 56 10.82 -14.08 -4.32
CA THR A 56 11.25 -12.68 -4.42
C THR A 56 10.06 -11.71 -4.52
N ASP A 57 10.25 -10.47 -4.08
CA ASP A 57 9.29 -9.39 -4.33
C ASP A 57 9.88 -8.25 -5.18
N VAL A 58 9.01 -7.31 -5.55
CA VAL A 58 9.35 -6.17 -6.41
C VAL A 58 10.32 -5.19 -5.75
N TRP A 59 10.42 -5.21 -4.41
CA TRP A 59 11.34 -4.36 -3.64
C TRP A 59 12.72 -4.99 -3.48
N GLY A 60 12.91 -6.24 -3.92
CA GLY A 60 14.17 -6.97 -3.85
C GLY A 60 14.32 -7.83 -2.59
N ASN A 61 13.25 -8.03 -1.81
CA ASN A 61 13.28 -8.95 -0.68
C ASN A 61 13.22 -10.40 -1.15
N VAL A 62 13.75 -11.30 -0.31
CA VAL A 62 13.46 -12.74 -0.36
C VAL A 62 12.63 -13.10 0.85
N TRP A 63 11.46 -13.66 0.58
CA TRP A 63 10.54 -14.20 1.55
C TRP A 63 10.72 -15.71 1.67
N TYR A 64 10.32 -16.26 2.81
CA TYR A 64 10.18 -17.70 2.99
C TYR A 64 8.95 -18.03 3.82
N ARG A 65 8.33 -19.17 3.54
CA ARG A 65 7.21 -19.71 4.29
C ARG A 65 7.34 -21.21 4.43
N ILE A 66 6.73 -21.78 5.45
CA ILE A 66 6.65 -23.23 5.60
C ILE A 66 5.62 -23.74 4.58
N VAL A 67 6.02 -24.74 3.80
CA VAL A 67 5.15 -25.38 2.80
C VAL A 67 3.91 -25.94 3.51
N ASP A 68 2.74 -25.69 2.94
CA ASP A 68 1.42 -26.14 3.42
C ASP A 68 0.94 -25.66 4.80
N LEU A 69 1.72 -24.86 5.55
CA LEU A 69 1.31 -24.36 6.87
C LEU A 69 0.78 -22.93 6.85
N SER A 70 1.38 -22.04 6.04
CA SER A 70 0.99 -20.63 5.96
C SER A 70 0.86 -20.14 4.52
N GLN A 71 -0.11 -19.26 4.26
CA GLN A 71 -0.17 -18.49 3.01
C GLN A 71 0.80 -17.31 3.02
N GLY A 72 1.00 -16.68 4.18
CA GLY A 72 2.01 -15.64 4.37
C GLY A 72 3.41 -16.23 4.62
N GLY A 73 4.42 -15.39 4.45
CA GLY A 73 5.82 -15.70 4.75
C GLY A 73 6.48 -14.60 5.57
N GLU A 74 7.71 -14.86 5.97
CA GLU A 74 8.58 -13.90 6.66
C GLU A 74 9.73 -13.48 5.75
N ILE A 75 10.41 -12.39 6.09
CA ILE A 75 11.59 -11.94 5.36
C ILE A 75 12.76 -12.87 5.69
N PHE A 76 13.20 -13.65 4.70
CA PHE A 76 14.42 -14.44 4.78
C PHE A 76 15.65 -13.56 4.57
N LYS A 77 15.63 -12.75 3.49
CA LYS A 77 16.69 -11.81 3.16
C LYS A 77 16.06 -10.44 2.80
N PRO A 78 16.31 -9.39 3.59
CA PRO A 78 15.79 -8.06 3.29
C PRO A 78 16.51 -7.46 2.07
N ALA A 79 15.83 -6.57 1.36
CA ALA A 79 16.39 -5.78 0.27
C ALA A 79 17.55 -4.89 0.75
N LEU A 80 17.50 -4.43 2.00
CA LEU A 80 18.51 -3.60 2.65
C LEU A 80 19.05 -4.31 3.90
N GLN A 81 20.25 -4.88 3.80
CA GLN A 81 20.90 -5.63 4.89
C GLN A 81 21.86 -4.77 5.72
N SER A 82 22.41 -3.72 5.12
CA SER A 82 23.28 -2.73 5.79
C SER A 82 22.88 -1.33 5.38
N TRP A 83 23.13 -0.34 6.23
CA TRP A 83 22.92 1.07 5.90
C TRP A 83 23.84 1.58 4.78
N ASP A 84 25.02 0.98 4.59
CA ASP A 84 25.92 1.35 3.49
C ASP A 84 25.30 1.12 2.10
N GLN A 85 24.29 0.25 2.03
CA GLN A 85 23.57 -0.06 0.78
C GLN A 85 22.49 0.98 0.45
N LEU A 86 22.16 1.88 1.38
CA LEU A 86 21.05 2.83 1.20
C LEU A 86 21.32 3.83 0.08
N ALA A 87 22.57 4.29 -0.06
CA ALA A 87 22.96 5.24 -1.10
C ALA A 87 22.78 4.68 -2.52
N ASP A 88 22.94 3.36 -2.68
CA ASP A 88 22.84 2.66 -3.96
C ASP A 88 21.49 1.95 -4.14
N LEU A 89 20.55 2.12 -3.20
CA LEU A 89 19.26 1.45 -3.20
C LEU A 89 18.50 1.72 -4.51
N LYS A 90 18.21 0.64 -5.24
CA LYS A 90 17.39 0.70 -6.46
C LYS A 90 15.94 0.46 -6.09
N LEU A 91 15.14 1.53 -6.14
CA LEU A 91 13.70 1.42 -5.98
C LEU A 91 13.07 0.77 -7.22
N PRO A 92 11.96 0.04 -7.06
CA PRO A 92 11.19 -0.42 -8.19
C PRO A 92 10.52 0.74 -8.92
N ASP A 93 10.35 0.60 -10.24
CA ASP A 93 9.70 1.58 -11.13
C ASP A 93 8.16 1.53 -11.01
N LEU A 94 7.62 1.61 -9.79
CA LEU A 94 6.18 1.45 -9.56
C LEU A 94 5.36 2.62 -10.10
N ASP A 95 5.97 3.77 -10.36
CA ASP A 95 5.30 4.96 -10.90
C ASP A 95 5.39 5.12 -12.43
N ASN A 96 5.90 4.10 -13.14
CA ASN A 96 5.96 4.10 -14.60
C ASN A 96 4.57 4.34 -15.21
N PRO A 97 4.36 5.42 -16.01
CA PRO A 97 3.06 5.74 -16.59
C PRO A 97 2.43 4.61 -17.44
N ALA A 98 3.25 3.74 -18.04
CA ALA A 98 2.79 2.62 -18.84
C ALA A 98 1.97 1.62 -18.01
N TYR A 99 2.28 1.47 -16.71
CA TYR A 99 1.62 0.51 -15.83
C TYR A 99 0.20 0.92 -15.42
N TYR A 100 -0.22 2.15 -15.70
CA TYR A 100 -1.50 2.72 -15.27
C TYR A 100 -2.54 2.81 -16.38
N GLN A 101 -2.36 2.05 -17.47
CA GLN A 101 -3.34 1.98 -18.55
C GLN A 101 -4.71 1.52 -18.06
N GLY A 102 -4.76 0.49 -17.20
CA GLY A 102 -6.01 0.02 -16.60
C GLY A 102 -6.70 1.07 -15.71
N ALA A 103 -5.94 1.94 -15.04
CA ALA A 103 -6.52 3.05 -14.27
C ALA A 103 -7.17 4.10 -15.19
N ARG A 104 -6.52 4.43 -16.32
CA ARG A 104 -7.08 5.35 -17.32
C ARG A 104 -8.33 4.78 -17.99
N GLU A 105 -8.33 3.49 -18.31
CA GLU A 105 -9.49 2.79 -18.86
C GLU A 105 -10.65 2.75 -17.87
N LEU A 106 -10.38 2.45 -16.60
CA LEU A 106 -11.40 2.48 -15.56
C LEU A 106 -11.98 3.89 -15.38
N ALA A 107 -11.14 4.92 -15.37
CA ALA A 107 -11.57 6.30 -15.27
C ALA A 107 -12.47 6.71 -16.46
N ALA A 108 -12.09 6.34 -17.68
CA ALA A 108 -12.86 6.59 -18.90
C ALA A 108 -14.12 5.72 -19.03
N SER A 109 -14.24 4.65 -18.25
CA SER A 109 -15.40 3.77 -18.30
C SER A 109 -16.69 4.46 -17.83
N GLY A 110 -17.82 4.10 -18.45
CA GLY A 110 -19.15 4.59 -18.10
C GLY A 110 -19.75 3.96 -16.83
N THR A 111 -18.93 3.34 -15.97
CA THR A 111 -19.41 2.76 -14.71
C THR A 111 -19.79 3.85 -13.70
N ASP A 112 -20.87 3.60 -12.96
CA ASP A 112 -21.35 4.45 -11.88
C ASP A 112 -20.76 4.07 -10.50
N LYS A 113 -19.80 3.14 -10.47
CA LYS A 113 -19.09 2.67 -9.26
C LYS A 113 -18.04 3.67 -8.78
N PHE A 114 -17.70 3.59 -7.50
CA PHE A 114 -16.59 4.35 -6.91
C PHE A 114 -15.26 3.75 -7.37
N LYS A 115 -14.47 4.53 -8.12
CA LYS A 115 -13.26 4.04 -8.81
C LYS A 115 -12.03 4.19 -7.90
N VAL A 116 -11.35 3.10 -7.59
CA VAL A 116 -10.27 3.08 -6.59
C VAL A 116 -8.97 2.51 -7.16
N GLY A 117 -7.87 3.22 -6.91
CA GLY A 117 -6.51 2.74 -7.15
C GLY A 117 -6.00 1.91 -5.97
N TRP A 118 -5.50 0.71 -6.23
CA TRP A 118 -4.88 -0.14 -5.22
C TRP A 118 -3.39 0.20 -5.08
N MET A 119 -3.01 0.76 -3.93
CA MET A 119 -1.62 1.13 -3.66
C MET A 119 -0.72 -0.12 -3.51
N PRO A 120 0.51 -0.10 -4.05
CA PRO A 120 1.43 -1.24 -3.97
C PRO A 120 2.12 -1.39 -2.60
N GLY A 121 1.84 -0.49 -1.66
CA GLY A 121 2.42 -0.48 -0.32
C GLY A 121 2.20 0.85 0.39
N TRP A 122 2.68 0.93 1.63
CA TRP A 122 2.69 2.13 2.47
C TRP A 122 3.99 2.16 3.30
N PRO A 123 4.47 3.32 3.78
CA PRO A 123 5.83 3.45 4.28
C PRO A 123 6.22 2.47 5.40
N PHE A 124 5.38 2.19 6.40
CA PHE A 124 5.79 1.31 7.49
C PHE A 124 5.91 -0.14 7.00
N ALA A 125 4.89 -0.67 6.32
CA ALA A 125 4.94 -2.06 5.86
C ALA A 125 6.10 -2.28 4.89
N THR A 126 6.24 -1.40 3.89
CA THR A 126 7.30 -1.49 2.88
C THR A 126 8.69 -1.41 3.51
N CYS A 127 8.96 -0.39 4.34
CA CYS A 127 10.28 -0.22 4.93
C CYS A 127 10.61 -1.32 5.95
N ARG A 128 9.62 -1.79 6.72
CA ARG A 128 9.75 -2.93 7.63
C ARG A 128 10.19 -4.20 6.90
N TYR A 129 9.59 -4.49 5.74
CA TYR A 129 9.97 -5.65 4.92
C TYR A 129 11.37 -5.47 4.33
N MET A 130 11.67 -4.28 3.79
CA MET A 130 12.96 -3.95 3.21
C MET A 130 14.13 -4.03 4.20
N ARG A 131 13.86 -3.97 5.51
CA ARG A 131 14.90 -3.96 6.56
C ARG A 131 14.82 -5.15 7.53
N LYS A 132 13.87 -6.08 7.33
CA LYS A 132 13.49 -7.15 8.27
C LYS A 132 12.93 -6.59 9.58
N MET A 133 11.87 -7.21 10.11
CA MET A 133 11.03 -6.61 11.14
C MET A 133 11.78 -6.25 12.43
N GLU A 134 12.55 -7.17 13.02
CA GLU A 134 13.26 -6.96 14.28
C GLU A 134 14.39 -5.93 14.17
N ILE A 135 15.06 -5.87 13.02
CA ILE A 135 16.12 -4.90 12.73
C ILE A 135 15.50 -3.53 12.53
N TYR A 136 14.45 -3.44 11.71
CA TYR A 136 13.70 -2.20 11.48
C TYR A 136 13.22 -1.55 12.78
N PHE A 137 12.65 -2.33 13.71
CA PHE A 137 12.22 -1.77 15.00
C PHE A 137 13.36 -1.25 15.85
N THR A 138 14.52 -1.92 15.81
CA THR A 138 15.72 -1.44 16.50
C THR A 138 16.23 -0.14 15.87
N ASP A 139 16.25 -0.10 14.53
CA ASP A 139 16.71 1.04 13.73
C ASP A 139 15.84 2.29 13.92
N LEU A 140 14.53 2.16 14.17
CA LEU A 140 13.63 3.28 14.50
C LEU A 140 14.14 4.11 15.69
N ILE A 141 14.92 3.50 16.58
CA ILE A 141 15.49 4.13 17.77
C ILE A 141 16.98 4.42 17.57
N ALA A 142 17.75 3.44 17.10
CA ALA A 142 19.21 3.49 17.06
C ALA A 142 19.78 4.20 15.82
N HIS A 143 19.02 4.24 14.71
CA HIS A 143 19.50 4.68 13.40
C HIS A 143 18.49 5.61 12.70
N ARG A 144 17.96 6.58 13.46
CA ARG A 144 16.87 7.46 13.01
C ARG A 144 17.13 8.15 11.67
N ASP A 145 18.31 8.74 11.46
CA ASP A 145 18.63 9.47 10.22
C ASP A 145 18.55 8.56 8.98
N HIS A 146 18.96 7.29 9.12
CA HIS A 146 18.90 6.33 8.02
C HIS A 146 17.47 5.86 7.74
N ILE A 147 16.66 5.71 8.80
CA ILE A 147 15.24 5.41 8.68
C ILE A 147 14.51 6.54 7.99
N ASP A 148 14.75 7.79 8.38
CA ASP A 148 14.12 8.96 7.78
C ASP A 148 14.48 9.06 6.29
N ALA A 149 15.72 8.76 5.91
CA ALA A 149 16.15 8.69 4.51
C ALA A 149 15.46 7.56 3.73
N LEU A 150 15.38 6.35 4.30
CA LEU A 150 14.65 5.22 3.68
C LEU A 150 13.16 5.53 3.52
N HIS A 151 12.55 6.10 4.56
CA HIS A 151 11.15 6.54 4.56
C HIS A 151 10.89 7.58 3.50
N ASP A 152 11.78 8.56 3.33
CA ASP A 152 11.64 9.59 2.29
C ASP A 152 11.71 8.98 0.87
N CYS A 153 12.64 8.07 0.62
CA CYS A 153 12.75 7.37 -0.66
C CYS A 153 11.45 6.62 -1.02
N VAL A 154 10.94 5.81 -0.10
CA VAL A 154 9.72 5.01 -0.29
C VAL A 154 8.50 5.93 -0.42
N THR A 155 8.35 6.90 0.48
CA THR A 155 7.22 7.85 0.47
C THR A 155 7.19 8.66 -0.82
N SER A 156 8.34 9.13 -1.29
CA SER A 156 8.43 9.89 -2.54
C SER A 156 8.04 9.07 -3.77
N LEU A 157 8.35 7.76 -3.80
CA LEU A 157 7.87 6.86 -4.84
C LEU A 157 6.34 6.69 -4.77
N LEU A 158 5.81 6.46 -3.57
CA LEU A 158 4.37 6.32 -3.37
C LEU A 158 3.58 7.59 -3.70
N GLU A 159 4.15 8.78 -3.47
CA GLU A 159 3.56 10.05 -3.93
C GLU A 159 3.38 10.06 -5.45
N ARG A 160 4.37 9.58 -6.21
CA ARG A 160 4.28 9.52 -7.68
C ARG A 160 3.30 8.45 -8.14
N VAL A 161 3.18 7.33 -7.43
CA VAL A 161 2.10 6.34 -7.66
C VAL A 161 0.72 6.98 -7.46
N ILE A 162 0.54 7.78 -6.40
CA ILE A 162 -0.70 8.53 -6.15
C ILE A 162 -0.95 9.53 -7.29
N ASP A 163 0.09 10.23 -7.77
CA ASP A 163 -0.02 11.12 -8.93
C ASP A 163 -0.57 10.35 -10.15
N ARG A 164 -0.12 9.12 -10.43
CA ARG A 164 -0.65 8.31 -11.55
C ARG A 164 -2.13 7.99 -11.44
N TYR A 165 -2.61 7.64 -10.25
CA TYR A 165 -4.04 7.41 -10.03
C TYR A 165 -4.87 8.70 -10.09
N GLY A 166 -4.31 9.80 -9.58
CA GLY A 166 -4.93 11.11 -9.62
C GLY A 166 -5.05 11.67 -11.04
N GLU A 167 -3.98 11.60 -11.83
CA GLU A 167 -3.94 11.97 -13.25
C GLU A 167 -4.91 11.14 -14.09
N ALA A 168 -5.09 9.85 -13.75
CA ALA A 168 -6.07 9.00 -14.41
C ALA A 168 -7.52 9.45 -14.12
N GLY A 169 -7.78 10.09 -12.98
CA GLY A 169 -9.12 10.55 -12.59
C GLY A 169 -9.91 9.53 -11.77
N LEU A 170 -9.22 8.75 -10.91
CA LEU A 170 -9.89 7.88 -9.95
C LEU A 170 -10.54 8.68 -8.80
N ASP A 171 -11.50 8.08 -8.11
CA ASP A 171 -12.21 8.71 -6.98
C ASP A 171 -11.48 8.56 -5.65
N GLY A 172 -10.59 7.57 -5.55
CA GLY A 172 -9.86 7.28 -4.33
C GLY A 172 -8.69 6.34 -4.53
N ILE A 173 -7.90 6.20 -3.45
CA ILE A 173 -6.88 5.17 -3.32
C ILE A 173 -7.18 4.30 -2.09
N MET A 174 -6.77 3.05 -2.13
CA MET A 174 -6.78 2.16 -0.98
C MET A 174 -5.40 1.58 -0.75
N PHE A 175 -4.99 1.51 0.53
CA PHE A 175 -3.76 0.85 0.95
C PHE A 175 -4.01 -0.01 2.18
N CYS A 176 -3.13 -0.98 2.39
CA CYS A 176 -3.11 -1.82 3.59
C CYS A 176 -1.85 -1.51 4.40
N GLU A 177 -2.01 -1.31 5.69
CA GLU A 177 -0.90 -1.21 6.62
C GLU A 177 -1.31 -1.70 8.01
N ASP A 178 -0.78 -2.85 8.43
CA ASP A 178 -1.12 -3.48 9.70
C ASP A 178 -0.21 -2.96 10.81
N LEU A 179 -0.76 -2.09 11.64
CA LEU A 179 -0.06 -1.42 12.75
C LEU A 179 -0.27 -2.09 14.11
N GLY A 180 -1.08 -3.15 14.15
CA GLY A 180 -1.51 -3.84 15.35
C GLY A 180 -1.01 -5.27 15.47
N ILE A 181 -1.06 -5.76 16.71
CA ILE A 181 -1.18 -7.17 17.05
C ILE A 181 -2.49 -7.35 17.83
N GLN A 182 -2.80 -8.57 18.28
CA GLN A 182 -4.08 -8.93 18.88
C GLN A 182 -4.59 -7.99 19.99
N ASP A 183 -3.72 -7.41 20.80
CA ASP A 183 -4.09 -6.63 21.99
C ASP A 183 -3.45 -5.23 22.08
N ARG A 184 -2.58 -4.85 21.13
CA ARG A 184 -1.83 -3.57 21.17
C ARG A 184 -1.24 -3.20 19.82
N THR A 185 -0.74 -1.97 19.70
CA THR A 185 0.00 -1.51 18.52
C THR A 185 1.45 -2.00 18.50
N LEU A 186 2.03 -2.15 17.31
CA LEU A 186 3.43 -2.53 17.10
C LEU A 186 4.43 -1.46 17.57
N MET A 187 3.97 -0.23 17.75
CA MET A 187 4.76 0.91 18.22
C MET A 187 3.92 1.80 19.13
N SER A 188 4.57 2.60 19.98
CA SER A 188 3.83 3.52 20.84
C SER A 188 3.12 4.61 20.00
N PRO A 189 1.95 5.11 20.43
CA PRO A 189 1.30 6.23 19.74
C PRO A 189 2.17 7.48 19.64
N ALA A 190 3.10 7.68 20.59
CA ALA A 190 4.06 8.78 20.55
C ALA A 190 5.06 8.62 19.39
N MET A 191 5.65 7.42 19.26
CA MET A 191 6.53 7.09 18.14
C MET A 191 5.80 7.19 16.79
N TRP A 192 4.56 6.71 16.71
CA TRP A 192 3.77 6.82 15.49
C TRP A 192 3.56 8.28 15.05
N ARG A 193 3.21 9.17 16.01
CA ARG A 193 3.01 10.59 15.74
C ARG A 193 4.28 11.32 15.32
N ASP A 194 5.43 10.88 15.82
CA ASP A 194 6.73 11.47 15.50
C ASP A 194 7.23 10.99 14.13
N ILE A 195 7.21 9.67 13.89
CA ILE A 195 7.86 9.06 12.72
C ILE A 195 6.90 8.95 11.53
N PHE A 196 5.71 8.38 11.73
CA PHE A 196 4.86 7.95 10.62
C PHE A 196 3.78 8.96 10.24
N ARG A 197 3.25 9.72 11.21
CA ARG A 197 2.24 10.75 10.92
C ARG A 197 2.67 11.72 9.82
N PRO A 198 3.91 12.26 9.79
CA PRO A 198 4.33 13.17 8.71
C PRO A 198 4.28 12.51 7.33
N LEU A 199 4.64 11.22 7.21
CA LEU A 199 4.61 10.47 5.96
C LEU A 199 3.17 10.22 5.49
N TYR A 200 2.30 9.87 6.44
CA TYR A 200 0.87 9.74 6.19
C TYR A 200 0.25 11.07 5.72
N GLU A 201 0.60 12.18 6.36
CA GLU A 201 0.13 13.50 5.97
C GLU A 201 0.60 13.87 4.55
N ARG A 202 1.85 13.55 4.19
CA ARG A 202 2.37 13.75 2.83
C ARG A 202 1.54 13.01 1.79
N LEU A 203 1.35 11.70 1.97
CA LEU A 203 0.67 10.86 0.98
C LEU A 203 -0.84 11.13 0.92
N THR A 204 -1.49 11.31 2.08
CA THR A 204 -2.93 11.65 2.11
C THR A 204 -3.19 13.04 1.53
N SER A 205 -2.34 14.03 1.84
CA SER A 205 -2.43 15.37 1.23
C SER A 205 -2.20 15.32 -0.28
N ARG A 206 -1.25 14.48 -0.74
CA ARG A 206 -1.01 14.27 -2.17
C ARG A 206 -2.27 13.74 -2.87
N ALA A 207 -2.94 12.73 -2.29
CA ALA A 207 -4.19 12.20 -2.83
C ALA A 207 -5.32 13.26 -2.83
N HIS A 208 -5.47 14.01 -1.74
CA HIS A 208 -6.48 15.07 -1.62
C HIS A 208 -6.31 16.20 -2.65
N ARG A 209 -5.10 16.48 -3.15
CA ARG A 209 -4.89 17.47 -4.24
C ARG A 209 -5.61 17.07 -5.53
N TYR A 210 -5.80 15.78 -5.78
CA TYR A 210 -6.61 15.24 -6.88
C TYR A 210 -8.08 15.05 -6.51
N LYS A 211 -8.50 15.48 -5.30
CA LYS A 211 -9.83 15.24 -4.72
C LYS A 211 -10.14 13.76 -4.48
N MET A 212 -9.14 12.90 -4.51
CA MET A 212 -9.28 11.48 -4.20
C MET A 212 -9.54 11.28 -2.71
N LYS A 213 -10.41 10.34 -2.35
CA LYS A 213 -10.52 9.84 -0.97
C LYS A 213 -9.41 8.83 -0.67
N VAL A 214 -9.05 8.68 0.59
CA VAL A 214 -8.06 7.70 1.05
C VAL A 214 -8.73 6.69 1.95
N ILE A 215 -8.62 5.41 1.60
CA ILE A 215 -9.18 4.29 2.36
C ILE A 215 -8.00 3.47 2.89
N GLN A 216 -7.91 3.33 4.21
CA GLN A 216 -6.93 2.46 4.84
C GLN A 216 -7.60 1.19 5.34
N HIS A 217 -6.95 0.05 5.09
CA HIS A 217 -7.20 -1.18 5.82
C HIS A 217 -6.01 -1.46 6.76
N SER A 218 -6.33 -1.82 8.01
CA SER A 218 -5.40 -2.37 9.00
C SER A 218 -6.15 -3.48 9.72
N CYS A 219 -5.55 -4.67 9.79
CA CYS A 219 -6.00 -5.73 10.69
C CYS A 219 -5.57 -5.46 12.14
#